data_AF-A0A7X6HXB9-F1
#
_entry.id   AF-A0A7X6HXB9-F1
#
_cell.length_a   1.000
_cell.length_b   1.000
_cell.length_c   1.000
_cell.angle_alpha   90.00
_cell.angle_beta   90.00
_cell.angle_gamma   90.00
#
_symmetry.space_group_name_H-M   'P 1'
#
loop_
_entity.id
_entity.type
_entity.pdbx_description
1 polymer ?
#
loop_
_entity_poly.entity_id
_entity_poly.type
_entity_poly.pdbx_seq_one_letter_code
_entity_poly.pdbx_strand_id
1 'polypeptide(L)'
;MKDSTLTGGRRVRLSRGRAYYLPRGSLSTCTTLGTALSRLDRDAPDRTPALRYALLDNLHNLTAAAVYALWQDLTDHPSSESDPRPAALDRLLDCATATTAVRHDVLGAIPRPPAPDDLALLESLETGWRSFRELDSPDKITDELRFLAHRVLAPRPEITAILAPLYGSLSFALAARTVLPAVLGRPIDVHLVRLGFHDQAAINYLGACGTVRHRATAPLAYRNHLAAAVKGATALVVDDNVGYGSTLRATRALVEQLGGRAITRSVESAWTLYHRSGRHDIANAADLPSLRPNLHHSIQHRLIDHLLRNDADAYLRDPAHHVPGTLHQQMETSFDLAVSTGAWSTSQLDAMRTELADAAYWREPPVPRPAPPTTP
;
A
#
# COMPACT_ATOMS: atom_id res chain seq x y z
N MET A 1 -15.58 0.90 40.28
CA MET A 1 -15.99 -0.52 40.30
C MET A 1 -17.33 -0.67 39.61
N LYS A 2 -17.28 -1.03 38.33
CA LYS A 2 -18.26 -1.85 37.62
C LYS A 2 -17.50 -2.39 36.42
N ASP A 3 -17.07 -3.63 36.57
CA ASP A 3 -16.42 -4.42 35.54
C ASP A 3 -17.30 -4.48 34.29
N SER A 4 -16.78 -4.03 33.15
CA SER A 4 -17.19 -4.55 31.86
C SER A 4 -15.97 -5.20 31.23
N THR A 5 -15.84 -6.49 31.49
CA THR A 5 -14.96 -7.41 30.79
C THR A 5 -15.12 -7.24 29.29
N LEU A 6 -14.17 -6.54 28.68
CA LEU A 6 -13.93 -6.54 27.22
C LEU A 6 -13.50 -7.95 26.85
N THR A 7 -14.48 -8.78 26.50
CA THR A 7 -14.25 -10.08 25.87
C THR A 7 -13.43 -9.87 24.61
N GLY A 8 -12.18 -10.31 24.65
CA GLY A 8 -11.27 -10.34 23.51
C GLY A 8 -11.88 -11.13 22.37
N GLY A 9 -12.49 -10.43 21.42
CA GLY A 9 -12.83 -10.99 20.13
C GLY A 9 -11.53 -11.32 19.40
N ARG A 10 -11.11 -12.59 19.42
CA ARG A 10 -10.10 -13.10 18.48
C ARG A 10 -10.55 -12.67 17.08
N ARG A 11 -9.80 -11.77 16.42
CA ARG A 11 -9.90 -11.53 14.98
C ARG A 11 -9.63 -12.87 14.28
N VAL A 12 -10.68 -13.64 14.00
CA VAL A 12 -10.57 -14.82 13.13
C VAL A 12 -10.32 -14.28 11.73
N ARG A 13 -9.07 -14.35 11.26
CA ARG A 13 -8.77 -14.20 9.83
C ARG A 13 -9.41 -15.41 9.16
N LEU A 14 -10.62 -15.24 8.62
CA LEU A 14 -11.16 -16.18 7.64
C LEU A 14 -10.13 -16.26 6.52
N SER A 15 -9.52 -17.43 6.32
CA SER A 15 -8.54 -17.62 5.27
C SER A 15 -9.21 -17.27 3.93
N ARG A 16 -8.57 -16.37 3.17
CA ARG A 16 -9.10 -15.92 1.88
C ARG A 16 -8.98 -17.11 0.92
N GLY A 17 -10.09 -17.84 0.74
CA GLY A 17 -10.15 -19.13 0.03
C GLY A 17 -9.70 -19.06 -1.44
N ARG A 18 -9.68 -20.22 -2.12
CA ARG A 18 -9.13 -20.42 -3.47
C ARG A 18 -9.70 -19.48 -4.56
N ALA A 19 -10.91 -18.95 -4.36
CA ALA A 19 -11.55 -17.98 -5.26
C ALA A 19 -10.88 -16.58 -5.25
N TYR A 20 -10.14 -16.23 -4.19
CA TYR A 20 -9.44 -14.95 -4.05
C TYR A 20 -8.30 -14.74 -5.07
N TYR A 21 -7.88 -15.80 -5.76
CA TYR A 21 -6.81 -15.79 -6.77
C TYR A 21 -7.32 -16.03 -8.20
N LEU A 22 -8.63 -16.11 -8.41
CA LEU A 22 -9.22 -16.40 -9.71
C LEU A 22 -9.99 -15.17 -10.21
N PRO A 23 -9.47 -14.45 -11.21
CA PRO A 23 -10.14 -13.28 -11.81
C PRO A 23 -11.55 -13.60 -12.34
N ARG A 24 -11.77 -14.84 -12.80
CA ARG A 24 -13.03 -15.28 -13.41
C ARG A 24 -14.20 -15.23 -12.44
N GLY A 25 -15.14 -14.32 -12.68
CA GLY A 25 -16.36 -14.14 -11.86
C GLY A 25 -16.22 -13.15 -10.69
N SER A 26 -15.12 -12.40 -10.64
CA SER A 26 -14.85 -11.44 -9.56
C SER A 26 -15.77 -10.21 -9.62
N LEU A 27 -16.23 -9.83 -10.81
CA LEU A 27 -17.08 -8.65 -11.04
C LEU A 27 -18.46 -8.78 -10.37
N SER A 28 -19.16 -9.89 -10.57
CA SER A 28 -20.45 -10.18 -9.92
C SER A 28 -20.29 -10.31 -8.40
N THR A 29 -19.09 -10.65 -7.93
CA THR A 29 -18.75 -10.73 -6.52
C THR A 29 -18.68 -9.34 -5.86
N CYS A 30 -18.24 -8.28 -6.56
CA CYS A 30 -18.22 -6.90 -6.03
C CYS A 30 -19.60 -6.43 -5.57
N THR A 31 -20.60 -6.50 -6.46
CA THR A 31 -21.98 -6.07 -6.17
C THR A 31 -22.61 -6.91 -5.07
N THR A 32 -22.33 -8.22 -5.06
CA THR A 32 -22.80 -9.15 -4.04
C THR A 32 -22.23 -8.82 -2.66
N LEU A 33 -20.92 -8.55 -2.58
CA LEU A 33 -20.24 -8.17 -1.33
C LEU A 33 -20.75 -6.83 -0.80
N GLY A 34 -20.93 -5.84 -1.69
CA GLY A 34 -21.53 -4.55 -1.32
C GLY A 34 -22.93 -4.69 -0.73
N THR A 35 -23.77 -5.51 -1.37
CA THR A 35 -25.13 -5.79 -0.89
C THR A 35 -25.11 -6.52 0.46
N ALA A 36 -24.23 -7.50 0.61
CA ALA A 36 -24.06 -8.24 1.86
C ALA A 36 -23.59 -7.34 3.01
N LEU A 37 -22.64 -6.43 2.74
CA LEU A 37 -22.15 -5.46 3.71
C LEU A 37 -23.26 -4.47 4.11
N SER A 38 -24.02 -3.92 3.16
CA SER A 38 -25.13 -3.01 3.46
C SER A 38 -26.25 -3.67 4.28
N ARG A 39 -26.53 -4.97 4.02
CA ARG A 39 -27.46 -5.75 4.84
C ARG A 39 -26.92 -5.93 6.25
N LEU A 40 -25.64 -6.28 6.37
CA LEU A 40 -25.00 -6.47 7.67
C LEU A 40 -24.99 -5.19 8.51
N ASP A 41 -24.61 -4.05 7.92
CA ASP A 41 -24.54 -2.75 8.60
C ASP A 41 -25.93 -2.26 9.05
N ARG A 42 -27.00 -2.62 8.31
CA ARG A 42 -28.39 -2.29 8.68
C ARG A 42 -28.96 -3.21 9.75
N ASP A 43 -28.78 -4.52 9.58
CA ASP A 43 -29.54 -5.52 10.32
C ASP A 43 -28.78 -6.01 11.58
N ALA A 44 -27.45 -5.81 11.63
CA ALA A 44 -26.58 -6.38 12.66
C ALA A 44 -25.22 -5.64 12.82
N PRO A 45 -25.19 -4.29 12.98
CA PRO A 45 -23.95 -3.50 12.95
C PRO A 45 -22.88 -3.95 13.97
N ASP A 46 -23.31 -4.41 15.15
CA ASP A 46 -22.39 -4.78 16.25
C ASP A 46 -22.23 -6.30 16.46
N ARG A 47 -23.00 -7.14 15.75
CA ARG A 47 -23.08 -8.58 16.08
C ARG A 47 -21.98 -9.42 15.45
N THR A 48 -21.39 -8.99 14.33
CA THR A 48 -20.33 -9.75 13.65
C THR A 48 -19.20 -8.87 13.10
N PRO A 49 -18.38 -8.25 13.97
CA PRO A 49 -17.27 -7.38 13.55
C PRO A 49 -16.27 -8.07 12.61
N ALA A 50 -15.99 -9.36 12.83
CA ALA A 50 -15.09 -10.14 11.99
C ALA A 50 -15.63 -10.35 10.57
N LEU A 51 -16.94 -10.60 10.43
CA LEU A 51 -17.60 -10.74 9.13
C LEU A 51 -17.63 -9.40 8.39
N ARG A 52 -17.97 -8.31 9.10
CA ARG A 52 -17.94 -6.96 8.53
C ARG A 52 -16.56 -6.60 8.00
N TYR A 53 -15.52 -6.85 8.78
CA TYR A 53 -14.13 -6.65 8.38
C TYR A 53 -13.77 -7.46 7.13
N ALA A 54 -14.14 -8.75 7.10
CA ALA A 54 -13.87 -9.60 5.94
C ALA A 54 -14.58 -9.10 4.67
N LEU A 55 -15.84 -8.66 4.77
CA LEU A 55 -16.58 -8.10 3.64
C LEU A 55 -15.95 -6.81 3.11
N LEU A 56 -15.60 -5.88 4.01
CA LEU A 56 -14.90 -4.63 3.66
C LEU A 56 -13.56 -4.88 3.00
N ASP A 57 -12.79 -5.82 3.53
CA ASP A 57 -11.47 -6.18 3.02
C ASP A 57 -11.55 -6.78 1.61
N ASN A 58 -12.51 -7.68 1.35
CA ASN A 58 -12.73 -8.20 0.00
C ASN A 58 -13.27 -7.14 -0.97
N LEU A 59 -14.21 -6.30 -0.54
CA LEU A 59 -14.73 -5.20 -1.36
C LEU A 59 -13.63 -4.21 -1.75
N HIS A 60 -12.75 -3.86 -0.80
CA HIS A 60 -11.57 -3.03 -1.04
C HIS A 60 -10.67 -3.64 -2.11
N ASN A 61 -10.26 -4.90 -1.92
CA ASN A 61 -9.31 -5.55 -2.82
C ASN A 61 -9.83 -5.64 -4.26
N LEU A 62 -11.12 -5.95 -4.43
CA LEU A 62 -11.73 -6.02 -5.76
C LEU A 62 -11.89 -4.62 -6.39
N THR A 63 -12.26 -3.62 -5.60
CA THR A 63 -12.39 -2.25 -6.12
C THR A 63 -11.03 -1.65 -6.48
N ALA A 64 -10.00 -1.91 -5.68
CA ALA A 64 -8.62 -1.55 -5.99
C ALA A 64 -8.13 -2.23 -7.29
N ALA A 65 -8.55 -3.47 -7.55
CA ALA A 65 -8.26 -4.17 -8.80
C ALA A 65 -8.97 -3.59 -10.01
N ALA A 66 -10.24 -3.22 -9.86
CA ALA A 66 -10.97 -2.48 -10.88
C ALA A 66 -10.28 -1.16 -11.23
N VAL A 67 -9.89 -0.37 -10.21
CA VAL A 67 -9.14 0.89 -10.39
C VAL A 67 -7.85 0.64 -11.17
N TYR A 68 -7.05 -0.34 -10.78
CA TYR A 68 -5.78 -0.63 -11.43
C TYR A 68 -5.95 -1.05 -12.90
N ALA A 69 -6.87 -1.98 -13.17
CA ALA A 69 -7.11 -2.47 -14.53
C ALA A 69 -7.52 -1.32 -15.46
N LEU A 70 -8.48 -0.50 -15.02
CA LEU A 70 -8.95 0.63 -15.81
C LEU A 70 -7.91 1.74 -15.93
N TRP A 71 -7.12 1.98 -14.89
CA TRP A 71 -5.99 2.91 -14.92
C TRP A 71 -4.95 2.51 -15.96
N GLN A 72 -4.60 1.22 -16.02
CA GLN A 72 -3.67 0.69 -17.02
C GLN A 72 -4.22 0.85 -18.43
N ASP A 73 -5.46 0.40 -18.65
CA ASP A 73 -6.13 0.49 -19.94
C ASP A 73 -6.22 1.92 -20.46
N LEU A 74 -6.65 2.88 -19.63
CA LEU A 74 -6.70 4.31 -19.99
C LEU A 74 -5.31 4.94 -20.18
N THR A 75 -4.27 4.37 -19.57
CA THR A 75 -2.88 4.82 -19.77
C THR A 75 -2.35 4.38 -21.13
N ASP A 76 -2.61 3.12 -21.49
CA ASP A 76 -2.12 2.47 -22.71
C ASP A 76 -2.97 2.81 -23.94
N HIS A 77 -4.27 3.05 -23.72
CA HIS A 77 -5.27 3.38 -24.74
C HIS A 77 -6.01 4.67 -24.37
N PRO A 78 -5.42 5.85 -24.62
CA PRO A 78 -6.03 7.14 -24.31
C PRO A 78 -7.43 7.27 -24.90
N SER A 79 -8.36 7.76 -24.08
CA SER A 79 -9.77 7.90 -24.40
C SER A 79 -10.08 9.05 -25.37
N SER A 80 -11.15 8.92 -26.15
CA SER A 80 -11.80 10.04 -26.85
C SER A 80 -12.70 10.84 -25.89
N GLU A 81 -13.20 12.02 -26.33
CA GLU A 81 -14.06 12.88 -25.49
C GLU A 81 -15.38 12.21 -25.05
N SER A 82 -15.89 11.26 -25.82
CA SER A 82 -17.15 10.54 -25.54
C SER A 82 -16.98 9.24 -24.76
N ASP A 83 -15.76 8.92 -24.34
CA ASP A 83 -15.46 7.67 -23.65
C ASP A 83 -15.98 7.68 -22.20
N PRO A 84 -16.77 6.69 -21.76
CA PRO A 84 -17.26 6.63 -20.39
C PRO A 84 -16.20 6.19 -19.37
N ARG A 85 -15.08 5.58 -19.82
CA ARG A 85 -14.05 4.98 -18.95
C ARG A 85 -13.40 5.97 -17.98
N PRO A 86 -13.03 7.21 -18.35
CA PRO A 86 -12.46 8.17 -17.40
C PRO A 86 -13.40 8.49 -16.23
N ALA A 87 -14.68 8.71 -16.51
CA ALA A 87 -15.67 8.99 -15.46
C ALA A 87 -15.93 7.75 -14.58
N ALA A 88 -15.86 6.54 -15.15
CA ALA A 88 -15.93 5.30 -14.38
C ALA A 88 -14.69 5.13 -13.47
N LEU A 89 -13.49 5.49 -13.93
CA LEU A 89 -12.28 5.48 -13.12
C LEU A 89 -12.41 6.40 -11.90
N ASP A 90 -12.92 7.62 -12.08
CA ASP A 90 -13.13 8.57 -10.98
C ASP A 90 -14.09 7.99 -9.93
N ARG A 91 -15.22 7.43 -10.36
CA ARG A 91 -16.20 6.79 -9.47
C ARG A 91 -15.62 5.57 -8.75
N LEU A 92 -14.84 4.74 -9.44
CA LEU A 92 -14.17 3.57 -8.84
C LEU A 92 -13.13 3.99 -7.80
N LEU A 93 -12.35 5.05 -8.07
CA LEU A 93 -11.40 5.63 -7.13
C LEU A 93 -12.12 6.17 -5.89
N ASP A 94 -13.25 6.83 -6.05
CA ASP A 94 -14.06 7.31 -4.93
C ASP A 94 -14.64 6.15 -4.10
N CYS A 95 -15.13 5.10 -4.76
CA CYS A 95 -15.60 3.88 -4.08
C CYS A 95 -14.49 3.20 -3.28
N ALA A 96 -13.30 3.04 -3.88
CA ALA A 96 -12.14 2.45 -3.24
C ALA A 96 -11.67 3.30 -2.04
N THR A 97 -11.64 4.63 -2.22
CA THR A 97 -11.26 5.60 -1.19
C THR A 97 -12.24 5.56 -0.01
N ALA A 98 -13.54 5.56 -0.27
CA ALA A 98 -14.56 5.49 0.77
C ALA A 98 -14.52 4.16 1.54
N THR A 99 -14.34 3.03 0.83
CA THR A 99 -14.21 1.71 1.46
C THR A 99 -12.94 1.64 2.32
N THR A 100 -11.83 2.21 1.84
CA THR A 100 -10.58 2.30 2.59
C THR A 100 -10.74 3.17 3.84
N ALA A 101 -11.39 4.32 3.73
CA ALA A 101 -11.64 5.22 4.87
C ALA A 101 -12.40 4.51 5.99
N VAL A 102 -13.40 3.68 5.65
CA VAL A 102 -14.14 2.86 6.64
C VAL A 102 -13.25 1.80 7.27
N ARG A 103 -12.34 1.16 6.51
CA ARG A 103 -11.38 0.18 7.04
C ARG A 103 -10.39 0.81 8.03
N HIS A 104 -10.19 2.12 7.94
CA HIS A 104 -9.31 2.90 8.82
C HIS A 104 -10.08 3.75 9.84
N ASP A 105 -11.36 3.41 10.10
CA ASP A 105 -12.21 4.05 11.11
C ASP A 105 -12.33 5.58 10.97
N VAL A 106 -12.30 6.09 9.73
CA VAL A 106 -12.55 7.51 9.46
C VAL A 106 -14.01 7.85 9.77
N LEU A 107 -14.23 8.79 10.68
CA LEU A 107 -15.57 9.21 11.12
C LEU A 107 -16.42 9.69 9.94
N GLY A 108 -17.65 9.18 9.86
CA GLY A 108 -18.63 9.55 8.83
C GLY A 108 -18.38 8.94 7.44
N ALA A 109 -17.33 8.12 7.27
CA ALA A 109 -17.12 7.38 6.03
C ALA A 109 -18.17 6.27 5.89
N ILE A 110 -18.68 6.09 4.67
CA ILE A 110 -19.66 5.06 4.32
C ILE A 110 -19.09 4.25 3.15
N PRO A 111 -19.03 2.91 3.24
CA PRO A 111 -18.49 2.11 2.16
C PRO A 111 -19.42 2.20 0.94
N ARG A 112 -18.84 2.34 -0.25
CA ARG A 112 -19.59 2.44 -1.50
C ARG A 112 -19.17 1.32 -2.44
N PRO A 113 -20.07 0.38 -2.78
CA PRO A 113 -19.77 -0.58 -3.82
C PRO A 113 -19.76 0.10 -5.20
N PRO A 114 -18.94 -0.39 -6.15
CA PRO A 114 -18.99 0.05 -7.53
C PRO A 114 -20.39 -0.11 -8.16
N ALA A 115 -20.75 0.80 -9.07
CA ALA A 115 -21.97 0.66 -9.85
C ALA A 115 -21.85 -0.54 -10.83
N PRO A 116 -22.93 -1.30 -11.09
CA PRO A 116 -22.88 -2.40 -12.05
C PRO A 116 -22.38 -2.00 -13.44
N ASP A 117 -22.75 -0.81 -13.93
CA ASP A 117 -22.33 -0.32 -15.24
C ASP A 117 -20.82 -0.03 -15.30
N ASP A 118 -20.23 0.46 -14.19
CA ASP A 118 -18.78 0.66 -14.09
C ASP A 118 -18.03 -0.67 -14.10
N LEU A 119 -18.63 -1.71 -13.52
CA LEU A 119 -18.08 -3.07 -13.52
C LEU A 119 -18.22 -3.76 -14.88
N ALA A 120 -19.30 -3.50 -15.63
CA ALA A 120 -19.50 -4.04 -16.98
C ALA A 120 -18.39 -3.58 -17.95
N LEU A 121 -17.88 -2.35 -17.78
CA LEU A 121 -16.74 -1.83 -18.56
C LEU A 121 -15.44 -2.63 -18.35
N LEU A 122 -15.36 -3.43 -17.28
CA LEU A 122 -14.17 -4.19 -16.92
C LEU A 122 -14.23 -5.64 -17.41
N GLU A 123 -15.36 -6.09 -17.97
CA GLU A 123 -15.52 -7.47 -18.48
C GLU A 123 -14.50 -7.78 -19.58
N SER A 124 -14.21 -6.81 -20.45
CA SER A 124 -13.17 -6.94 -21.48
C SER A 124 -11.74 -6.85 -20.94
N LEU A 125 -11.57 -6.40 -19.69
CA LEU A 125 -10.28 -6.20 -19.03
C LEU A 125 -9.96 -7.31 -18.01
N GLU A 126 -10.77 -8.37 -17.94
CA GLU A 126 -10.64 -9.46 -16.95
C GLU A 126 -9.26 -10.14 -16.97
N THR A 127 -8.55 -10.12 -18.10
CA THR A 127 -7.17 -10.63 -18.24
C THR A 127 -6.13 -9.74 -17.55
N GLY A 128 -6.42 -8.46 -17.35
CA GLY A 128 -5.58 -7.49 -16.66
C GLY A 128 -5.82 -7.41 -15.14
N TRP A 129 -6.81 -8.15 -14.63
CA TRP A 129 -7.14 -8.17 -13.21
C TRP A 129 -6.01 -8.81 -12.40
N ARG A 130 -5.48 -8.04 -11.44
CA ARG A 130 -4.50 -8.52 -10.45
C ARG A 130 -5.10 -8.37 -9.06
N SER A 131 -5.03 -9.41 -8.23
CA SER A 131 -5.37 -9.26 -6.82
C SER A 131 -4.24 -8.53 -6.08
N PHE A 132 -4.59 -7.51 -5.31
CA PHE A 132 -3.64 -6.60 -4.64
C PHE A 132 -2.99 -7.29 -3.45
N ARG A 133 -1.68 -7.11 -3.28
CA ARG A 133 -0.98 -7.74 -2.16
C ARG A 133 0.15 -7.00 -1.45
N GLU A 134 0.54 -5.79 -1.80
CA GLU A 134 1.87 -5.34 -1.37
C GLU A 134 1.90 -4.35 -0.18
N LEU A 135 0.74 -3.84 0.26
CA LEU A 135 0.56 -3.31 1.61
C LEU A 135 -0.81 -3.75 2.16
N ASP A 136 -0.84 -4.93 2.79
CA ASP A 136 -2.06 -5.69 3.09
C ASP A 136 -2.59 -5.50 4.52
N SER A 137 -1.83 -4.81 5.38
CA SER A 137 -2.16 -4.63 6.79
C SER A 137 -2.71 -3.22 7.04
N PRO A 138 -3.99 -3.09 7.43
CA PRO A 138 -4.55 -1.81 7.84
C PRO A 138 -3.82 -1.20 9.05
N ASP A 139 -3.27 -2.04 9.94
CA ASP A 139 -2.50 -1.57 11.08
C ASP A 139 -1.20 -0.91 10.60
N LYS A 140 -0.49 -1.52 9.64
CA LYS A 140 0.72 -0.93 9.02
C LYS A 140 0.46 0.40 8.35
N ILE A 141 -0.60 0.47 7.53
CA ILE A 141 -1.02 1.71 6.85
C ILE A 141 -1.38 2.78 7.88
N THR A 142 -2.09 2.42 8.96
CA THR A 142 -2.49 3.36 10.01
C THR A 142 -1.28 3.93 10.73
N ASP A 143 -0.33 3.08 11.12
CA ASP A 143 0.92 3.51 11.76
C ASP A 143 1.70 4.46 10.85
N GLU A 144 1.84 4.12 9.57
CA GLU A 144 2.53 4.95 8.58
C GLU A 144 1.83 6.30 8.37
N LEU A 145 0.50 6.33 8.22
CA LEU A 145 -0.23 7.58 8.03
C LEU A 145 -0.10 8.51 9.25
N ARG A 146 -0.06 7.96 10.46
CA ARG A 146 0.17 8.74 11.68
C ARG A 146 1.60 9.28 11.72
N PHE A 147 2.59 8.44 11.42
CA PHE A 147 3.98 8.87 11.33
C PHE A 147 4.14 9.99 10.29
N LEU A 148 3.60 9.81 9.08
CA LEU A 148 3.63 10.82 8.03
C LEU A 148 2.95 12.11 8.46
N ALA A 149 1.75 12.04 9.03
CA ALA A 149 1.03 13.23 9.47
C ALA A 149 1.84 14.02 10.52
N HIS A 150 2.30 13.37 11.58
CA HIS A 150 2.90 14.05 12.73
C HIS A 150 4.39 14.36 12.59
N ARG A 151 5.15 13.53 11.87
CA ARG A 151 6.61 13.61 11.80
C ARG A 151 7.13 14.06 10.44
N VAL A 152 6.34 13.93 9.38
CA VAL A 152 6.76 14.30 8.02
C VAL A 152 6.05 15.54 7.53
N LEU A 153 4.72 15.54 7.50
CA LEU A 153 3.88 16.53 6.80
C LEU A 153 3.48 17.72 7.67
N ALA A 154 3.25 17.54 8.98
CA ALA A 154 2.99 18.68 9.88
C ALA A 154 4.20 19.63 10.01
N PRO A 155 5.45 19.14 10.11
CA PRO A 155 6.63 20.01 10.09
C PRO A 155 6.94 20.64 8.72
N ARG A 156 6.32 20.14 7.64
CA ARG A 156 6.55 20.55 6.25
C ARG A 156 5.24 20.90 5.55
N PRO A 157 4.58 22.00 5.95
CA PRO A 157 3.28 22.41 5.40
C PRO A 157 3.34 22.71 3.89
N GLU A 158 4.53 23.01 3.36
CA GLU A 158 4.77 23.22 1.93
C GLU A 158 4.59 21.96 1.08
N ILE A 159 4.63 20.76 1.68
CA ILE A 159 4.34 19.51 0.99
C ILE A 159 2.83 19.32 0.94
N THR A 160 2.24 19.56 -0.23
CA THR A 160 0.80 19.39 -0.50
C THR A 160 0.51 18.24 -1.45
N ALA A 161 1.52 17.70 -2.14
CA ALA A 161 1.36 16.59 -3.08
C ALA A 161 2.10 15.33 -2.60
N ILE A 162 1.40 14.19 -2.65
CA ILE A 162 1.95 12.86 -2.42
C ILE A 162 1.86 12.07 -3.73
N LEU A 163 2.96 11.47 -4.17
CA LEU A 163 2.96 10.50 -5.26
C LEU A 163 3.11 9.09 -4.69
N ALA A 164 2.24 8.19 -5.13
CA ALA A 164 2.27 6.78 -4.75
C ALA A 164 2.36 5.92 -6.02
N PRO A 165 3.42 5.09 -6.17
CA PRO A 165 3.50 4.11 -7.22
C PRO A 165 2.31 3.14 -7.19
N LEU A 166 1.66 2.97 -8.32
CA LEU A 166 0.54 2.06 -8.51
C LEU A 166 0.98 0.62 -8.19
N TYR A 167 0.03 -0.23 -7.81
CA TYR A 167 0.23 -1.60 -7.31
C TYR A 167 0.58 -1.68 -5.82
N GLY A 168 1.85 -1.47 -5.47
CA GLY A 168 2.36 -1.68 -4.11
C GLY A 168 1.69 -0.78 -3.07
N SER A 169 1.70 0.53 -3.32
CA SER A 169 1.20 1.53 -2.39
C SER A 169 -0.24 1.99 -2.66
N LEU A 170 -1.02 1.28 -3.49
CA LEU A 170 -2.39 1.70 -3.82
C LEU A 170 -3.30 1.77 -2.59
N SER A 171 -3.30 0.76 -1.72
CA SER A 171 -4.09 0.77 -0.49
C SER A 171 -3.68 1.92 0.44
N PHE A 172 -2.38 2.20 0.55
CA PHE A 172 -1.86 3.36 1.28
C PHE A 172 -2.38 4.67 0.68
N ALA A 173 -2.29 4.82 -0.65
CA ALA A 173 -2.70 6.04 -1.34
C ALA A 173 -4.19 6.33 -1.16
N LEU A 174 -5.04 5.31 -1.26
CA LEU A 174 -6.49 5.42 -1.02
C LEU A 174 -6.80 5.85 0.42
N ALA A 175 -6.07 5.32 1.40
CA ALA A 175 -6.21 5.74 2.80
C ALA A 175 -5.70 7.18 3.01
N ALA A 176 -4.55 7.51 2.41
CA ALA A 176 -3.91 8.82 2.50
C ALA A 176 -4.82 9.94 2.00
N ARG A 177 -5.60 9.71 0.94
CA ARG A 177 -6.57 10.67 0.37
C ARG A 177 -7.62 11.15 1.37
N THR A 178 -7.89 10.38 2.42
CA THR A 178 -8.93 10.73 3.42
C THR A 178 -8.33 11.02 4.78
N VAL A 179 -7.42 10.18 5.24
CA VAL A 179 -6.85 10.28 6.59
C VAL A 179 -5.93 11.50 6.72
N LEU A 180 -5.04 11.74 5.76
CA LEU A 180 -4.06 12.83 5.91
C LEU A 180 -4.71 14.21 5.91
N PRO A 181 -5.65 14.56 4.99
CA PRO A 181 -6.35 15.83 5.07
C PRO A 181 -7.14 16.01 6.36
N ALA A 182 -7.81 14.95 6.84
CA ALA A 182 -8.60 15.00 8.07
C ALA A 182 -7.72 15.22 9.31
N VAL A 183 -6.57 14.54 9.40
CA VAL A 183 -5.65 14.67 10.55
C VAL A 183 -4.88 15.98 10.51
N LEU A 184 -4.47 16.45 9.32
CA LEU A 184 -3.68 17.67 9.16
C LEU A 184 -4.53 18.95 9.13
N GLY A 185 -5.83 18.84 8.88
CA GLY A 185 -6.72 20.00 8.72
C GLY A 185 -6.40 20.85 7.47
N ARG A 186 -5.72 20.28 6.47
CA ARG A 186 -5.35 20.95 5.22
C ARG A 186 -5.41 19.99 4.02
N PRO A 187 -5.61 20.50 2.79
CA PRO A 187 -5.59 19.65 1.59
C PRO A 187 -4.24 18.93 1.41
N ILE A 188 -4.33 17.67 0.99
CA ILE A 188 -3.21 16.84 0.52
C ILE A 188 -3.69 16.12 -0.74
N ASP A 189 -3.06 16.42 -1.88
CA ASP A 189 -3.35 15.79 -3.15
C ASP A 189 -2.52 14.53 -3.32
N VAL A 190 -3.19 13.38 -3.46
CA VAL A 190 -2.52 12.08 -3.66
C VAL A 190 -2.64 11.67 -5.12
N HIS A 191 -1.49 11.49 -5.76
CA HIS A 191 -1.35 11.13 -7.16
C HIS A 191 -0.85 9.69 -7.29
N LEU A 192 -1.53 8.90 -8.12
CA LEU A 192 -1.10 7.54 -8.47
C LEU A 192 -0.25 7.58 -9.74
N VAL A 193 0.79 6.74 -9.81
CA VAL A 193 1.63 6.61 -11.02
C VAL A 193 2.05 5.16 -11.26
N ARG A 194 1.88 4.65 -12.47
CA ARG A 194 2.30 3.31 -12.92
C ARG A 194 3.82 3.27 -13.11
N LEU A 195 4.55 3.16 -12.00
CA LEU A 195 6.01 3.10 -11.94
C LEU A 195 6.47 1.95 -11.03
N GLY A 196 5.92 0.74 -11.17
CA GLY A 196 6.33 -0.43 -10.38
C GLY A 196 7.51 -1.20 -10.99
N PHE A 197 8.19 -2.03 -10.18
CA PHE A 197 9.15 -3.03 -10.67
C PHE A 197 8.48 -4.04 -11.61
N HIS A 198 7.26 -4.48 -11.30
CA HIS A 198 6.45 -5.37 -12.15
C HIS A 198 6.03 -4.73 -13.48
N ASP A 199 6.01 -3.41 -13.54
CA ASP A 199 5.76 -2.65 -14.77
C ASP A 199 7.05 -2.50 -15.62
N GLN A 200 8.25 -2.57 -15.03
CA GLN A 200 9.53 -2.47 -15.77
C GLN A 200 9.74 -3.61 -16.77
N ALA A 201 9.23 -4.80 -16.46
CA ALA A 201 9.39 -5.97 -17.32
C ALA A 201 8.48 -5.94 -18.56
N ALA A 202 7.36 -5.20 -18.51
CA ALA A 202 6.35 -5.18 -19.56
C ALA A 202 6.20 -3.82 -20.26
N ILE A 203 6.66 -2.73 -19.64
CA ILE A 203 6.45 -1.37 -20.12
C ILE A 203 7.77 -0.63 -20.12
N ASN A 204 8.12 -0.10 -21.29
CA ASN A 204 9.25 0.78 -21.41
C ASN A 204 8.84 2.21 -21.01
N TYR A 205 8.62 2.45 -19.71
CA TYR A 205 8.39 3.80 -19.18
C TYR A 205 9.68 4.60 -19.04
N LEU A 206 10.84 3.96 -19.19
CA LEU A 206 12.13 4.63 -19.32
C LEU A 206 12.33 5.08 -20.78
N GLY A 207 12.59 6.36 -20.94
CA GLY A 207 12.97 6.99 -22.20
C GLY A 207 14.47 6.91 -22.46
N ALA A 208 14.91 7.55 -23.54
CA ALA A 208 16.33 7.72 -23.79
C ALA A 208 16.99 8.42 -22.60
N CYS A 209 18.23 8.02 -22.28
CA CYS A 209 19.04 8.61 -21.21
C CYS A 209 18.41 8.54 -19.80
N GLY A 210 17.49 7.59 -19.54
CA GLY A 210 16.90 7.40 -18.21
C GLY A 210 15.76 8.36 -17.85
N THR A 211 15.27 9.15 -18.82
CA THR A 211 14.08 10.00 -18.63
C THR A 211 12.83 9.17 -18.36
N VAL A 212 11.85 9.70 -17.64
CA VAL A 212 10.57 9.01 -17.44
C VAL A 212 9.59 9.47 -18.52
N ARG A 213 9.07 8.52 -19.28
CA ARG A 213 8.00 8.76 -20.26
C ARG A 213 6.70 8.99 -19.50
N HIS A 214 6.45 10.21 -19.04
CA HIS A 214 5.26 10.60 -18.28
C HIS A 214 3.94 10.17 -18.96
N ARG A 215 3.92 10.11 -20.30
CA ARG A 215 2.78 9.57 -21.06
C ARG A 215 2.48 8.08 -20.86
N ALA A 216 3.30 7.34 -20.13
CA ALA A 216 3.12 5.92 -19.86
C ALA A 216 2.83 5.65 -18.38
N THR A 217 2.65 6.68 -17.55
CA THR A 217 2.57 6.51 -16.08
C THR A 217 1.17 6.75 -15.50
N ALA A 218 0.24 7.38 -16.20
CA ALA A 218 -1.12 7.68 -15.69
C ALA A 218 -2.10 7.92 -16.84
N PRO A 219 -3.42 8.05 -16.68
CA PRO A 219 -4.29 8.61 -17.73
C PRO A 219 -4.08 10.13 -17.92
N LEU A 220 -4.47 10.69 -19.08
CA LEU A 220 -4.15 12.08 -19.46
C LEU A 220 -4.52 13.13 -18.41
N ALA A 221 -5.76 13.11 -17.90
CA ALA A 221 -6.21 14.07 -16.89
C ALA A 221 -5.35 14.02 -15.61
N TYR A 222 -5.03 12.80 -15.16
CA TYR A 222 -4.20 12.55 -13.99
C TYR A 222 -2.75 12.97 -14.18
N ARG A 223 -2.17 12.79 -15.38
CA ARG A 223 -0.85 13.32 -15.75
C ARG A 223 -0.82 14.84 -15.63
N ASN A 224 -1.83 15.51 -16.17
CA ASN A 224 -1.90 16.97 -16.18
C ASN A 224 -2.03 17.52 -14.77
N HIS A 225 -2.89 16.89 -13.94
CA HIS A 225 -3.03 17.25 -12.53
C HIS A 225 -1.73 17.05 -11.76
N LEU A 226 -1.03 15.94 -11.97
CA LEU A 226 0.26 15.69 -11.35
C LEU A 226 1.30 16.76 -11.74
N ALA A 227 1.43 17.05 -13.04
CA ALA A 227 2.37 18.05 -13.54
C ALA A 227 2.09 19.44 -12.93
N ALA A 228 0.81 19.82 -12.80
CA ALA A 228 0.43 21.07 -12.18
C ALA A 228 0.76 21.11 -10.67
N ALA A 229 0.51 20.01 -9.95
CA ALA A 229 0.71 19.93 -8.51
C ALA A 229 2.20 19.98 -8.09
N VAL A 230 3.11 19.46 -8.91
CA VAL A 230 4.54 19.35 -8.52
C VAL A 230 5.43 20.46 -9.08
N LYS A 231 4.98 21.21 -10.09
CA LYS A 231 5.81 22.24 -10.75
C LYS A 231 6.19 23.33 -9.74
N GLY A 232 7.49 23.47 -9.47
CA GLY A 232 8.02 24.44 -8.50
C GLY A 232 7.72 24.10 -7.04
N ALA A 233 7.19 22.90 -6.76
CA ALA A 233 6.79 22.46 -5.42
C ALA A 233 7.63 21.26 -4.94
N THR A 234 7.54 20.95 -3.65
CA THR A 234 8.11 19.72 -3.08
C THR A 234 7.00 18.68 -2.94
N ALA A 235 7.21 17.49 -3.49
CA ALA A 235 6.28 16.36 -3.38
C ALA A 235 6.90 15.23 -2.55
N LEU A 236 6.05 14.55 -1.77
CA LEU A 236 6.44 13.33 -1.06
C LEU A 236 6.14 12.11 -1.93
N VAL A 237 7.14 11.31 -2.24
CA VAL A 237 7.00 10.03 -2.93
C VAL A 237 6.95 8.93 -1.88
N VAL A 238 5.88 8.13 -1.85
CA VAL A 238 5.72 7.03 -0.89
C VAL A 238 5.52 5.70 -1.63
N ASP A 239 6.47 4.80 -1.44
CA ASP A 239 6.39 3.42 -1.95
C ASP A 239 6.13 2.44 -0.79
N ASP A 240 5.48 1.32 -1.07
CA ASP A 240 5.15 0.33 -0.03
C ASP A 240 6.41 -0.31 0.53
N ASN A 241 7.41 -0.52 -0.31
CA ASN A 241 8.69 -1.03 0.14
C ASN A 241 9.85 -0.50 -0.69
N VAL A 242 11.03 -0.62 -0.12
CA VAL A 242 12.27 -0.44 -0.86
C VAL A 242 13.10 -1.71 -0.80
N GLY A 243 13.30 -2.32 -1.97
CA GLY A 243 14.26 -3.38 -2.24
C GLY A 243 15.48 -2.82 -2.94
N TYR A 244 15.47 -2.75 -4.27
CA TYR A 244 16.59 -2.19 -5.05
C TYR A 244 16.50 -0.67 -5.29
N GLY A 245 15.41 -0.01 -4.90
CA GLY A 245 15.22 1.44 -5.06
C GLY A 245 14.90 1.92 -6.47
N SER A 246 14.65 1.03 -7.44
CA SER A 246 14.38 1.42 -8.83
C SER A 246 13.06 2.21 -8.97
N THR A 247 11.99 1.77 -8.31
CA THR A 247 10.70 2.48 -8.30
C THR A 247 10.80 3.87 -7.66
N LEU A 248 11.42 3.99 -6.49
CA LEU A 248 11.64 5.30 -5.84
C LEU A 248 12.48 6.24 -6.71
N ARG A 249 13.56 5.74 -7.33
CA ARG A 249 14.38 6.55 -8.23
C ARG A 249 13.62 7.01 -9.47
N ALA A 250 12.84 6.12 -10.10
CA ALA A 250 12.02 6.48 -11.24
C ALA A 250 10.95 7.52 -10.87
N THR A 251 10.33 7.37 -9.70
CA THR A 251 9.29 8.30 -9.25
C THR A 251 9.88 9.66 -8.85
N ARG A 252 11.05 9.68 -8.19
CA ARG A 252 11.84 10.91 -7.98
C ARG A 252 12.14 11.60 -9.30
N ALA A 253 12.70 10.87 -10.26
CA ALA A 253 13.05 11.41 -11.57
C ALA A 253 11.82 11.99 -12.30
N LEU A 254 10.65 11.38 -12.17
CA LEU A 254 9.41 11.94 -12.72
C LEU A 254 9.08 13.30 -12.09
N VAL A 255 9.11 13.42 -10.77
CA VAL A 255 8.84 14.70 -10.07
C VAL A 255 9.82 15.78 -10.51
N GLU A 256 11.12 15.45 -10.55
CA GLU A 256 12.18 16.37 -10.95
C GLU A 256 12.06 16.79 -12.42
N GLN A 257 11.72 15.86 -13.32
CA GLN A 257 11.45 16.14 -14.73
C GLN A 257 10.25 17.07 -14.93
N LEU A 258 9.27 17.04 -14.03
CA LEU A 258 8.11 17.94 -14.03
C LEU A 258 8.41 19.31 -13.38
N GLY A 259 9.66 19.55 -12.96
CA GLY A 259 10.11 20.80 -12.37
C GLY A 259 9.84 20.91 -10.87
N GLY A 260 9.59 19.79 -10.18
CA GLY A 260 9.43 19.74 -8.73
C GLY A 260 10.69 19.25 -8.00
N ARG A 261 10.57 19.11 -6.69
CA ARG A 261 11.54 18.45 -5.82
C ARG A 261 10.89 17.24 -5.16
N ALA A 262 11.56 16.10 -5.12
CA ALA A 262 11.04 14.92 -4.45
C ALA A 262 11.69 14.70 -3.08
N ILE A 263 10.86 14.30 -2.10
CA ILE A 263 11.31 13.62 -0.90
C ILE A 263 10.78 12.18 -0.95
N THR A 264 11.63 11.17 -0.82
CA THR A 264 11.21 9.76 -0.95
C THR A 264 11.10 9.05 0.40
N ARG A 265 10.05 8.24 0.54
CA ARG A 265 9.70 7.43 1.71
C ARG A 265 9.39 6.01 1.27
N SER A 266 9.89 5.02 2.00
CA SER A 266 9.42 3.64 1.92
C SER A 266 8.66 3.25 3.18
N VAL A 267 7.58 2.47 3.08
CA VAL A 267 6.85 1.96 4.27
C VAL A 267 7.55 0.75 4.88
N GLU A 268 8.28 -0.02 4.09
CA GLU A 268 9.14 -1.12 4.53
C GLU A 268 10.49 -1.07 3.79
N SER A 269 11.55 -1.63 4.39
CA SER A 269 12.88 -1.65 3.78
C SER A 269 13.55 -3.02 3.88
N ALA A 270 14.22 -3.44 2.81
CA ALA A 270 14.94 -4.70 2.73
C ALA A 270 16.32 -4.64 3.43
N TRP A 271 16.35 -4.34 4.73
CA TRP A 271 17.58 -4.12 5.51
C TRP A 271 18.62 -5.23 5.40
N THR A 272 18.17 -6.49 5.41
CA THR A 272 19.06 -7.65 5.25
C THR A 272 19.70 -7.72 3.86
N LEU A 273 18.99 -7.28 2.82
CA LEU A 273 19.53 -7.17 1.46
C LEU A 273 20.65 -6.10 1.43
N TYR A 274 20.42 -4.92 2.00
CA TYR A 274 21.42 -3.84 2.01
C TYR A 274 22.72 -4.24 2.65
N HIS A 275 22.62 -4.85 3.83
CA HIS A 275 23.78 -5.32 4.56
C HIS A 275 24.52 -6.42 3.80
N ARG A 276 23.82 -7.45 3.29
CA ARG A 276 24.48 -8.61 2.63
C ARG A 276 25.04 -8.31 1.25
N SER A 277 24.39 -7.42 0.50
CA SER A 277 24.76 -7.13 -0.89
C SER A 277 25.62 -5.87 -1.06
N GLY A 278 25.93 -5.16 0.03
CA GLY A 278 26.73 -3.93 -0.02
C GLY A 278 26.06 -2.81 -0.83
N ARG A 279 24.72 -2.82 -0.91
CA ARG A 279 23.91 -1.88 -1.72
C ARG A 279 23.71 -0.55 -1.00
N HIS A 280 24.81 0.15 -0.77
CA HIS A 280 24.83 1.47 -0.13
C HIS A 280 24.19 2.57 -1.00
N ASP A 281 24.04 2.33 -2.31
CA ASP A 281 23.35 3.23 -3.25
C ASP A 281 21.88 3.47 -2.89
N ILE A 282 21.30 2.63 -2.02
CA ILE A 282 19.93 2.81 -1.56
C ILE A 282 19.72 4.09 -0.74
N ALA A 283 20.76 4.57 -0.05
CA ALA A 283 20.69 5.84 0.67
C ALA A 283 20.39 7.02 -0.28
N ASN A 284 20.68 6.88 -1.57
CA ASN A 284 20.34 7.88 -2.60
C ASN A 284 18.92 7.71 -3.16
N ALA A 285 18.27 6.57 -2.92
CA ALA A 285 16.92 6.29 -3.39
C ALA A 285 15.85 6.66 -2.36
N ALA A 286 16.13 6.51 -1.06
CA ALA A 286 15.19 6.75 0.03
C ALA A 286 15.71 7.85 0.98
N ASP A 287 15.09 9.04 0.95
CA ASP A 287 15.40 10.11 1.91
C ASP A 287 14.89 9.79 3.32
N LEU A 288 13.80 9.02 3.40
CA LEU A 288 13.14 8.60 4.63
C LEU A 288 12.87 7.08 4.55
N PRO A 289 13.89 6.20 4.60
CA PRO A 289 13.66 4.76 4.61
C PRO A 289 12.94 4.32 5.90
N SER A 290 12.00 3.38 5.82
CA SER A 290 11.42 2.81 7.05
C SER A 290 12.38 1.82 7.70
N LEU A 291 12.46 1.87 9.03
CA LEU A 291 13.07 0.81 9.83
C LEU A 291 12.26 -0.50 9.83
N ARG A 292 10.98 -0.48 9.41
CA ARG A 292 10.17 -1.70 9.31
C ARG A 292 10.80 -2.65 8.28
N PRO A 293 11.13 -3.90 8.65
CA PRO A 293 11.73 -4.84 7.72
C PRO A 293 10.72 -5.29 6.66
N ASN A 294 11.10 -5.23 5.39
CA ASN A 294 10.34 -5.85 4.30
C ASN A 294 10.56 -7.37 4.36
N LEU A 295 9.56 -8.09 4.85
CA LEU A 295 9.56 -9.55 4.89
C LEU A 295 8.94 -10.18 3.63
N HIS A 296 8.27 -9.40 2.78
CA HIS A 296 7.45 -9.90 1.66
C HIS A 296 8.28 -10.56 0.55
N HIS A 297 9.43 -9.98 0.18
CA HIS A 297 10.21 -10.46 -0.97
C HIS A 297 10.75 -11.90 -0.78
N SER A 298 11.04 -12.31 0.45
CA SER A 298 11.49 -13.68 0.75
C SER A 298 10.34 -14.63 1.11
N ILE A 299 9.30 -14.15 1.80
CA ILE A 299 8.24 -15.00 2.35
C ILE A 299 7.18 -15.35 1.30
N GLN A 300 6.81 -14.41 0.42
CA GLN A 300 5.74 -14.64 -0.56
C GLN A 300 6.19 -15.56 -1.71
N HIS A 301 7.43 -15.38 -2.20
CA HIS A 301 7.99 -16.26 -3.21
C HIS A 301 8.14 -17.70 -2.67
N ARG A 302 8.65 -17.85 -1.43
CA ARG A 302 8.75 -19.16 -0.79
C ARG A 302 7.40 -19.80 -0.50
N LEU A 303 6.40 -19.02 -0.07
CA LEU A 303 5.03 -19.50 0.08
C LEU A 303 4.49 -20.05 -1.24
N ILE A 304 4.66 -19.28 -2.33
CA ILE A 304 4.22 -19.71 -3.67
C ILE A 304 4.97 -20.97 -4.08
N ASP A 305 6.29 -21.05 -3.87
CA ASP A 305 7.10 -22.25 -4.17
C ASP A 305 6.62 -23.47 -3.39
N HIS A 306 6.32 -23.33 -2.09
CA HIS A 306 5.81 -24.42 -1.25
C HIS A 306 4.37 -24.83 -1.64
N LEU A 307 3.50 -23.87 -1.95
CA LEU A 307 2.14 -24.14 -2.43
C LEU A 307 2.14 -24.84 -3.79
N LEU A 308 3.02 -24.42 -4.72
CA LEU A 308 3.19 -25.07 -6.02
C LEU A 308 3.75 -26.50 -5.90
N ARG A 309 4.48 -26.79 -4.83
CA ARG A 309 4.98 -28.13 -4.49
C ARG A 309 4.01 -28.96 -3.63
N ASN A 310 2.81 -28.44 -3.32
CA ASN A 310 1.86 -29.05 -2.39
C ASN A 310 2.44 -29.36 -1.00
N ASP A 311 3.39 -28.55 -0.53
CA ASP A 311 4.10 -28.75 0.74
C ASP A 311 3.89 -27.55 1.68
N ALA A 312 2.63 -27.28 2.01
CA ALA A 312 2.25 -26.21 2.94
C ALA A 312 2.80 -26.42 4.35
N ASP A 313 3.07 -27.67 4.74
CA ASP A 313 3.65 -28.01 6.03
C ASP A 313 5.13 -27.61 6.14
N ALA A 314 5.91 -27.70 5.05
CA ALA A 314 7.28 -27.16 5.04
C ALA A 314 7.31 -25.63 5.10
N TYR A 315 6.33 -24.95 4.50
CA TYR A 315 6.18 -23.50 4.67
C TYR A 315 6.00 -23.12 6.14
N LEU A 316 5.12 -23.82 6.88
CA LEU A 316 4.91 -23.53 8.31
C LEU A 316 6.13 -23.84 9.20
N ARG A 317 7.10 -24.61 8.70
CA ARG A 317 8.34 -24.97 9.41
C ARG A 317 9.57 -24.17 8.94
N ASP A 318 9.46 -23.31 7.92
CA ASP A 318 10.62 -22.57 7.41
C ASP A 318 11.10 -21.55 8.48
N PRO A 319 12.34 -21.70 9.02
CA PRO A 319 12.90 -20.79 10.02
C PRO A 319 12.94 -19.33 9.59
N ALA A 320 12.85 -19.02 8.29
CA ALA A 320 12.75 -17.66 7.78
C ALA A 320 11.44 -16.95 8.16
N HIS A 321 10.38 -17.68 8.54
CA HIS A 321 9.14 -17.09 9.08
C HIS A 321 9.23 -16.78 10.57
N HIS A 322 10.24 -17.32 11.25
CA HIS A 322 10.50 -17.08 12.66
C HIS A 322 11.43 -15.88 12.80
N VAL A 323 10.92 -14.67 12.53
CA VAL A 323 11.63 -13.45 12.89
C VAL A 323 11.44 -13.24 14.39
N PRO A 324 12.47 -13.45 15.23
CA PRO A 324 12.30 -13.32 16.67
C PRO A 324 12.12 -11.84 17.06
N GLY A 325 11.35 -11.61 18.12
CA GLY A 325 11.20 -10.29 18.74
C GLY A 325 9.97 -9.49 18.30
N THR A 326 9.71 -8.40 19.01
CA THR A 326 8.66 -7.42 18.67
C THR A 326 9.04 -6.65 17.40
N LEU A 327 8.07 -5.99 16.74
CA LEU A 327 8.38 -5.09 15.63
C LEU A 327 9.41 -4.02 16.05
N HIS A 328 9.25 -3.45 17.24
CA HIS A 328 10.17 -2.45 17.77
C HIS A 328 11.61 -3.00 17.85
N GLN A 329 11.81 -4.21 18.38
CA GLN A 329 13.13 -4.86 18.43
C GLN A 329 13.72 -5.12 17.03
N GLN A 330 12.86 -5.45 16.06
CA GLN A 330 13.28 -5.60 14.68
C GLN A 330 13.71 -4.24 14.08
N MET A 331 12.99 -3.16 14.38
CA MET A 331 13.33 -1.81 13.95
C MET A 331 14.62 -1.30 14.62
N GLU A 332 14.85 -1.61 15.90
CA GLU A 332 16.13 -1.36 16.58
C GLU A 332 17.28 -2.06 15.84
N THR A 333 17.11 -3.35 15.52
CA THR A 333 18.11 -4.12 14.76
C THR A 333 18.35 -3.51 13.38
N SER A 334 17.30 -3.06 12.70
CA SER A 334 17.39 -2.36 11.42
C SER A 334 18.12 -1.02 11.53
N PHE A 335 17.95 -0.29 12.64
CA PHE A 335 18.66 0.95 12.90
C PHE A 335 20.16 0.69 13.14
N ASP A 336 20.50 -0.33 13.91
CA ASP A 336 21.89 -0.74 14.12
C ASP A 336 22.57 -1.13 12.79
N LEU A 337 21.85 -1.86 11.92
CA LEU A 337 22.32 -2.16 10.56
C LEU A 337 22.49 -0.89 9.71
N ALA A 338 21.57 0.07 9.82
CA ALA A 338 21.71 1.34 9.11
C ALA A 338 22.99 2.06 9.54
N VAL A 339 23.22 2.21 10.84
CA VAL A 339 24.44 2.82 11.40
C VAL A 339 25.69 2.07 10.95
N SER A 340 25.70 0.74 11.02
CA SER A 340 26.87 -0.08 10.69
C SER A 340 27.27 0.00 9.21
N THR A 341 26.32 0.33 8.32
CA THR A 341 26.62 0.45 6.89
C THR A 341 27.37 1.73 6.53
N GLY A 342 27.34 2.77 7.39
CA GLY A 342 28.02 4.05 7.18
C GLY A 342 27.55 4.85 5.96
N ALA A 343 26.46 4.42 5.29
CA ALA A 343 26.00 4.98 4.02
C ALA A 343 24.96 6.10 4.15
N TRP A 344 24.35 6.22 5.33
CA TRP A 344 23.23 7.13 5.57
C TRP A 344 23.71 8.47 6.09
N SER A 345 23.12 9.55 5.58
CA SER A 345 23.41 10.90 6.06
C SER A 345 22.89 11.12 7.49
N THR A 346 23.42 12.13 8.17
CA THR A 346 22.98 12.49 9.53
C THR A 346 21.48 12.75 9.59
N SER A 347 20.91 13.46 8.61
CA SER A 347 19.47 13.75 8.56
C SER A 347 18.62 12.50 8.34
N GLN A 348 19.11 11.53 7.55
CA GLN A 348 18.45 10.22 7.39
C GLN A 348 18.45 9.44 8.71
N LEU A 349 19.59 9.39 9.40
CA LEU A 349 19.69 8.73 10.70
C LEU A 349 18.81 9.40 11.77
N ASP A 350 18.70 10.73 11.76
CA ASP A 350 17.80 11.46 12.65
C ASP A 350 16.32 11.16 12.37
N ALA A 351 15.94 11.05 11.10
CA ALA A 351 14.60 10.62 10.71
C ALA A 351 14.30 9.19 11.18
N MET A 352 15.25 8.25 11.04
CA MET A 352 15.10 6.88 11.55
C MET A 352 14.98 6.84 13.08
N ARG A 353 15.76 7.64 13.82
CA ARG A 353 15.62 7.74 15.28
C ARG A 353 14.23 8.24 15.68
N THR A 354 13.71 9.21 14.93
CA THR A 354 12.36 9.74 15.14
C THR A 354 11.30 8.65 14.90
N GLU A 355 11.43 7.87 13.82
CA GLU A 355 10.56 6.73 13.54
C GLU A 355 10.64 5.67 14.64
N LEU A 356 11.84 5.30 15.09
CA LEU A 356 12.04 4.31 16.14
C LEU A 356 11.38 4.72 17.46
N ALA A 357 11.50 6.00 17.83
CA ALA A 357 10.84 6.54 19.02
C ALA A 357 9.30 6.54 18.88
N ASP A 358 8.78 6.79 17.68
CA ASP A 358 7.35 6.76 17.38
C ASP A 358 6.79 5.33 17.35
N ALA A 359 7.61 4.37 16.91
CA ALA A 359 7.27 2.95 16.79
C ALA A 359 6.91 2.28 18.11
N ALA A 360 7.33 2.85 19.24
CA ALA A 360 6.90 2.41 20.57
C ALA A 360 5.37 2.49 20.78
N TYR A 361 4.67 3.28 19.97
CA TYR A 361 3.21 3.49 20.03
C TYR A 361 2.45 2.82 18.88
N TRP A 362 3.14 2.09 18.00
CA TRP A 362 2.52 1.41 16.85
C TRP A 362 1.71 0.19 17.30
N ARG A 363 0.62 -0.09 16.60
CA ARG A 363 -0.43 -1.02 17.07
C ARG A 363 -0.17 -2.49 16.74
N GLU A 364 0.97 -2.84 16.13
CA GLU A 364 1.24 -4.24 15.77
C GLU A 364 1.55 -5.09 17.02
N PRO A 365 0.77 -6.15 17.30
CA PRO A 365 1.11 -7.09 18.35
C PRO A 365 2.41 -7.83 17.97
N PRO A 366 3.23 -8.24 18.95
CA PRO A 366 4.35 -9.14 18.70
C PRO A 366 3.88 -10.37 17.92
N VAL A 367 4.67 -10.78 16.91
CA VAL A 367 4.44 -12.05 16.20
C VAL A 367 4.33 -13.17 17.25
N PRO A 368 3.30 -14.02 17.22
CA PRO A 368 3.15 -15.07 18.22
C PRO A 368 4.37 -15.97 18.23
N ARG A 369 5.01 -16.14 19.40
CA ARG A 369 5.98 -17.23 19.59
C ARG A 369 5.22 -18.55 19.45
N PRO A 370 5.77 -19.57 18.77
CA PRO A 370 5.22 -20.90 18.85
C PRO A 370 5.20 -21.35 20.31
N ALA A 371 4.13 -22.04 20.70
CA ALA A 371 4.09 -22.69 22.01
C ALA A 371 5.29 -23.64 22.13
N PRO A 372 5.93 -23.73 23.30
CA PRO A 372 7.02 -24.67 23.49
C PRO A 372 6.53 -26.08 23.13
N PRO A 373 7.37 -26.90 22.45
CA PRO A 373 7.00 -28.25 22.10
C PRO A 373 6.60 -28.99 23.38
N THR A 374 5.35 -29.46 23.42
CA THR A 374 4.92 -30.39 24.47
C THR A 374 5.77 -31.64 24.33
N THR A 375 6.64 -31.84 25.31
CA THR A 375 7.44 -33.06 25.46
C THR A 375 6.46 -34.24 25.62
N PRO A 376 6.71 -35.39 24.95
CA PRO A 376 5.75 -36.49 24.84
C PRO A 376 5.29 -37.07 26.18
#